data_AF-A0A2R7Y1L4-F1
#
_entry.id   AF-A0A2R7Y1L4-F1
#
_cell.length_a   1.000
_cell.length_b   1.000
_cell.length_c   1.000
_cell.angle_alpha   90.00
_cell.angle_beta   90.00
_cell.angle_gamma   90.00
#
_symmetry.space_group_name_H-M   'P 1'
#
loop_
_entity.id
_entity.type
_entity.pdbx_description
1 polymer ?
#
loop_
_entity_poly.entity_id
_entity_poly.type
_entity_poly.pdbx_seq_one_letter_code
_entity_poly.pdbx_strand_id
1 'polypeptide(L)' 'MSKVIRVRYENGALKPLEPVDLEEGEEVLIAIRRDIRKILKKYRGILGRSSIKELLEIEEEAHIQ' A
#
# COMPACT_ATOMS: atom_id res chain seq x y z
N MET A 1 -13.64 -2.04 14.90
CA MET A 1 -12.18 -1.77 14.90
C MET A 1 -11.64 -2.09 13.52
N SER A 2 -10.73 -1.29 12.97
CA SER A 2 -10.03 -1.61 11.73
C SER A 2 -8.91 -2.62 12.00
N LYS A 3 -8.88 -3.73 11.27
CA LYS A 3 -7.81 -4.75 11.34
C LYS A 3 -7.05 -4.73 10.03
N VAL A 4 -5.72 -4.63 10.10
CA VAL A 4 -4.86 -4.72 8.91
C VAL A 4 -4.60 -6.19 8.62
N ILE A 5 -5.15 -6.68 7.50
CA ILE A 5 -4.96 -8.07 7.06
C ILE A 5 -3.88 -8.08 5.99
N ARG A 6 -2.84 -8.90 6.20
CA ARG A 6 -1.81 -9.11 5.18
C ARG A 6 -2.32 -10.11 4.16
N VAL A 7 -2.35 -9.68 2.91
CA VAL A 7 -2.81 -10.48 1.78
C VAL A 7 -1.71 -10.61 0.71
N ARG A 8 -1.76 -11.69 -0.05
CA ARG A 8 -0.97 -11.90 -1.26
C ARG A 8 -1.91 -11.96 -2.45
N TYR A 9 -1.58 -11.20 -3.48
CA TYR A 9 -2.30 -11.26 -4.74
C TYR A 9 -1.75 -12.41 -5.58
N GLU A 10 -2.59 -13.41 -5.87
CA GLU A 10 -2.26 -14.57 -6.71
C GLU A 10 -3.42 -14.87 -7.66
N ASN A 11 -3.13 -14.99 -8.96
CA ASN A 11 -4.11 -15.40 -9.98
C ASN A 11 -5.43 -14.59 -10.00
N GLY A 12 -5.38 -13.29 -9.71
CA GLY A 12 -6.58 -12.44 -9.71
C GLY A 12 -7.28 -12.30 -8.36
N ALA A 13 -6.84 -13.03 -7.32
CA ALA A 13 -7.47 -13.05 -6.01
C ALA A 13 -6.54 -12.54 -4.90
N LEU A 14 -7.11 -11.82 -3.93
CA LEU A 14 -6.42 -11.44 -2.69
C LEU A 14 -6.55 -12.58 -1.68
N LYS A 15 -5.45 -13.28 -1.41
CA LYS A 15 -5.40 -14.39 -0.46
C LYS A 15 -4.81 -13.92 0.87
N PRO A 16 -5.53 -14.04 1.99
CA PRO A 16 -4.99 -13.78 3.31
C PRO A 16 -3.77 -14.67 3.61
N LEU A 17 -2.77 -14.11 4.29
CA LEU A 17 -1.64 -14.89 4.81
C LEU A 17 -1.98 -15.61 6.11
N GLU A 18 -3.02 -15.14 6.80
CA GLU A 18 -3.52 -15.67 8.07
C GLU A 18 -5.05 -15.78 7.97
N PRO A 19 -5.69 -16.72 8.70
CA PRO A 19 -7.14 -16.83 8.75
C PRO A 19 -7.80 -15.50 9.15
N VAL A 20 -8.91 -15.19 8.49
CA VAL A 20 -9.70 -13.99 8.75
C VAL A 20 -11.08 -14.44 9.21
N ASP A 21 -11.60 -13.74 10.21
CA ASP A 21 -12.91 -14.00 10.78
C ASP A 21 -13.91 -13.08 10.06
N LEU A 22 -14.41 -13.54 8.91
CA LEU A 22 -15.41 -12.86 8.08
C LEU A 22 -16.53 -13.84 7.75
N GLU A 23 -17.74 -13.34 7.63
CA GLU A 23 -18.89 -14.15 7.25
C GLU A 23 -18.91 -14.39 5.72
N GLU A 24 -19.44 -15.54 5.31
CA GLU A 24 -19.58 -15.85 3.89
C GLU A 24 -20.56 -14.86 3.23
N GLY A 25 -20.08 -14.14 2.20
CA GLY A 25 -20.85 -13.09 1.54
C GLY A 25 -20.72 -11.69 2.16
N GLU A 26 -19.89 -11.53 3.20
CA GLU A 26 -19.60 -10.22 3.79
C GLU A 26 -18.81 -9.31 2.82
N GLU A 27 -19.36 -8.13 2.53
CA GLU A 27 -18.68 -7.12 1.72
C GLU A 27 -17.77 -6.24 2.60
N VAL A 28 -16.49 -6.18 2.26
CA VAL A 28 -15.50 -5.38 3.00
C VAL A 28 -14.79 -4.37 2.11
N LEU A 29 -14.45 -3.21 2.68
CA LEU A 29 -13.64 -2.19 2.00
C LEU A 29 -12.15 -2.52 2.12
N ILE A 30 -11.45 -2.57 0.99
CA ILE A 30 -10.02 -2.87 0.93
C ILE A 30 -9.22 -1.60 0.64
N ALA A 31 -8.31 -1.24 1.54
CA ALA A 31 -7.36 -0.15 1.33
C ALA A 31 -5.99 -0.72 0.89
N ILE A 32 -5.66 -0.58 -0.39
CA ILE A 32 -4.36 -1.00 -0.92
C ILE A 32 -3.36 0.15 -0.75
N ARG A 33 -2.49 0.06 0.27
CA ARG A 33 -1.33 0.96 0.38
C ARG A 33 -0.18 0.42 -0.44
N ARG A 34 0.17 1.10 -1.53
CA ARG A 34 1.39 0.83 -2.29
C ARG A 34 2.51 1.68 -1.71
N ASP A 35 3.64 1.05 -1.42
CA ASP A 35 4.83 1.76 -0.94
C ASP A 35 5.33 2.70 -2.05
N ILE A 36 5.07 3.99 -1.88
CA ILE A 36 5.43 5.05 -2.83
C ILE A 36 6.95 5.06 -3.02
N ARG A 37 7.77 4.66 -2.03
CA ARG A 37 9.22 4.51 -2.19
C ARG A 37 9.60 3.50 -3.27
N LYS A 38 8.88 2.37 -3.37
CA LYS A 38 9.14 1.37 -4.43
C LYS A 38 8.76 1.93 -5.80
N ILE A 39 7.68 2.69 -5.87
CA ILE A 39 7.23 3.36 -7.09
C ILE A 39 8.28 4.40 -7.49
N LEU A 40 8.64 5.33 -6.60
CA LEU A 40 9.66 6.36 -6.83
C LEU A 40 11.02 5.79 -7.22
N LYS A 41 11.46 4.66 -6.64
CA LYS A 41 12.69 3.97 -7.08
C LYS A 41 12.64 3.58 -8.56
N LYS A 42 11.49 3.15 -9.07
CA LYS A 42 11.28 2.84 -10.50
C LYS A 42 11.38 4.10 -11.36
N TYR A 43 10.91 5.24 -10.85
CA TYR A 43 10.90 6.52 -11.56
C TYR A 43 12.16 7.38 -11.37
N ARG A 44 13.13 6.96 -10.53
CA ARG A 44 14.40 7.67 -10.28
C ARG A 44 15.24 7.92 -11.53
N GLY A 45 15.11 7.10 -12.56
CA GLY A 45 15.77 7.33 -13.84
C GLY A 45 15.15 8.46 -14.67
N ILE A 46 13.88 8.80 -14.42
CA ILE A 46 13.10 9.76 -15.21
C ILE A 46 13.00 11.11 -14.49
N LEU A 47 12.72 11.09 -13.18
CA LEU A 47 12.42 12.29 -12.37
C LEU A 47 13.65 12.94 -11.72
N GLY A 48 14.84 12.35 -11.85
CA GLY A 48 16.05 12.85 -11.17
C GLY A 48 16.02 12.63 -9.65
N ARG A 49 17.15 12.86 -8.97
CA ARG A 49 17.26 12.56 -7.52
C ARG A 49 16.55 13.57 -6.62
N SER A 50 16.51 14.84 -7.02
CA SER A 50 15.98 15.94 -6.20
C SER A 50 14.45 15.87 -6.07
N SER A 51 13.72 15.65 -7.17
CA SER A 51 12.25 15.56 -7.16
C SER A 51 11.70 14.38 -6.36
N ILE A 52 12.51 13.33 -6.16
CA ILE A 52 12.11 12.17 -5.33
C ILE A 52 12.23 12.49 -3.84
N LYS A 53 13.22 13.29 -3.44
CA LYS A 53 13.41 13.67 -2.04
C LYS A 53 12.24 14.53 -1.56
N GLU A 54 11.86 15.51 -2.37
CA GLU A 54 10.71 16.38 -2.11
C GLU A 54 9.39 15.59 -2.01
N LEU A 55 9.15 14.62 -2.89
CA LEU A 55 7.94 13.78 -2.81
C LEU A 55 7.90 12.90 -1.55
N LEU A 56 9.06 12.44 -1.07
CA LEU A 56 9.14 11.61 0.14
C LEU A 56 8.92 12.43 1.41
N GLU A 57 9.41 13.67 1.44
CA GLU A 57 9.21 14.59 2.57
C GLU A 57 7.72 14.95 2.72
N ILE A 58 7.01 15.20 1.61
CA ILE A 58 5.55 15.45 1.61
C ILE A 58 4.77 14.23 2.14
N GLU A 59 5.20 13.01 1.80
CA GLU A 59 4.53 11.78 2.28
C GLU A 59 4.71 11.58 3.79
N GLU A 60 5.90 11.86 4.33
CA GLU A 60 6.17 11.78 5.78
C GLU A 60 5.33 12.79 6.57
N GLU A 61 5.20 14.02 6.08
CA GLU A 61 4.36 15.05 6.72
C GLU A 61 2.89 14.66 6.75
N ALA A 62 2.37 14.05 5.67
CA ALA A 62 0.97 13.60 5.59
C ALA A 62 0.62 12.41 6.51
N HIS A 63 1.61 11.70 7.07
CA HIS A 63 1.40 10.58 8.00
C HIS A 63 1.49 10.99 9.48
N ILE A 64 1.90 12.22 9.79
CA ILE A 64 2.06 12.73 11.17
C ILE A 64 0.80 13.45 11.67
N GLN A 65 -0.22 13.65 10.82
CA GLN A 65 -1.47 14.35 11.15
C GLN A 65 -2.67 13.40 11.22
#